data_AF-A0A5B7G8R9-F1
#
_entry.id   AF-A0A5B7G8R9-F1
#
_cell.length_a   1.000
_cell.length_b   1.000
_cell.length_c   1.000
_cell.angle_alpha   90.00
_cell.angle_beta   90.00
_cell.angle_gamma   90.00
#
_symmetry.space_group_name_H-M   'P 1'
#
loop_
_entity.id
_entity.type
_entity.pdbx_description
1 polymer ?
#
loop_
_entity_poly.entity_id
_entity_poly.type
_entity_poly.pdbx_seq_one_letter_code
_entity_poly.pdbx_strand_id
1 'polypeptide(L)'
;MEVVDNARQWSKEVLQLTMVNAMNQWVEESTRYRWEEKPLLLNLVFTKKPEPPPIIQYLSPMGRSNHVILEMQIQEEDGISYREYSKGERLNYARVDFEKLRIYFADIEWRNIMYRKRVQGKHDIFFQKYNEGIKKFVPVYSIQKKIYAW
;
A
#
# COMPACT_ATOMS: atom_id res chain seq x y z
N MET A 1 13.69 -15.30 -34.74
CA MET A 1 13.10 -16.05 -33.60
C MET A 1 13.37 -15.19 -32.38
N GLU A 2 12.38 -14.41 -31.96
CA GLU A 2 12.49 -13.54 -30.79
C GLU A 2 12.51 -14.41 -29.53
N VAL A 3 13.59 -14.31 -28.75
CA VAL A 3 13.65 -14.93 -27.43
C VAL A 3 12.76 -14.09 -26.52
N VAL A 4 11.50 -14.53 -26.39
CA VAL A 4 10.55 -13.95 -25.44
C VAL A 4 11.16 -14.07 -24.04
N ASP A 5 11.21 -12.94 -23.33
CA ASP A 5 11.80 -12.73 -22.00
C ASP A 5 10.99 -13.47 -20.91
N ASN A 6 10.95 -14.80 -21.00
CA ASN A 6 10.23 -15.69 -20.08
C ASN A 6 10.83 -15.64 -18.68
N ALA A 7 12.14 -15.40 -18.53
CA ALA A 7 12.80 -15.35 -17.23
C ALA A 7 12.21 -14.26 -16.29
N ARG A 8 11.77 -13.14 -16.88
CA ARG A 8 11.17 -12.03 -16.12
C ARG A 8 9.74 -12.30 -15.66
N GLN A 9 9.00 -13.12 -16.40
CA GLN A 9 7.65 -13.58 -16.05
C GLN A 9 7.71 -14.59 -14.88
N TRP A 10 8.60 -15.57 -14.99
CA TRP A 10 8.79 -16.61 -13.97
C TRP A 10 9.30 -16.05 -12.64
N SER A 11 10.18 -15.04 -12.66
CA SER A 11 10.67 -14.43 -11.42
C SER A 11 9.57 -13.75 -10.60
N LYS A 12 8.55 -13.15 -11.25
CA LYS A 12 7.40 -12.57 -10.56
C LYS A 12 6.45 -13.63 -10.02
N GLU A 13 6.15 -14.65 -10.82
CA GLU A 13 5.27 -15.75 -10.42
C GLU A 13 5.89 -16.56 -9.27
N VAL A 14 7.19 -16.86 -9.32
CA VAL A 14 7.93 -17.52 -8.24
C VAL A 14 8.03 -16.63 -7.01
N LEU A 15 8.28 -15.33 -7.15
CA LEU A 15 8.30 -14.41 -6.00
C LEU A 15 6.91 -14.32 -5.35
N GLN A 16 5.84 -14.27 -6.14
CA GLN A 16 4.47 -14.30 -5.64
C GLN A 16 4.15 -15.63 -4.96
N LEU A 17 4.52 -16.76 -5.56
CA LEU A 17 4.35 -18.08 -4.96
C LEU A 17 5.14 -18.22 -3.65
N THR A 18 6.38 -17.71 -3.62
CA THR A 18 7.24 -17.71 -2.44
C THR A 18 6.68 -16.79 -1.37
N MET A 19 6.16 -15.62 -1.73
CA MET A 19 5.48 -14.71 -0.81
C MET A 19 4.22 -15.37 -0.23
N VAL A 20 3.39 -15.98 -1.06
CA VAL A 20 2.16 -16.67 -0.63
C VAL A 20 2.46 -17.91 0.23
N ASN A 21 3.50 -18.68 -0.09
CA ASN A 21 3.83 -19.93 0.59
C ASN A 21 4.81 -19.77 1.77
N ALA A 22 5.51 -18.63 1.90
CA ALA A 22 6.46 -18.37 2.99
C ALA A 22 5.98 -17.31 4.00
N MET A 23 4.77 -16.75 3.82
CA MET A 23 4.14 -15.91 4.82
C MET A 23 3.15 -16.72 5.65
N ASN A 24 3.16 -16.53 6.97
CA ASN A 24 2.13 -17.11 7.84
C ASN A 24 1.02 -16.09 8.03
N GLN A 25 -0.19 -16.63 8.07
CA GLN A 25 -1.38 -15.94 8.50
C GLN A 25 -1.45 -16.01 10.04
N TRP A 26 -1.67 -14.87 10.71
CA TRP A 26 -1.55 -14.77 12.18
C TRP A 26 -2.88 -14.54 12.92
N VAL A 27 -3.97 -14.32 12.20
CA VAL A 27 -5.27 -14.01 12.82
C VAL A 27 -6.07 -15.29 13.00
N GLU A 28 -6.17 -15.76 14.23
CA GLU A 28 -6.79 -17.05 14.54
C GLU A 28 -8.29 -16.90 14.85
N GLU A 29 -8.71 -15.76 15.39
CA GLU A 29 -10.09 -15.56 15.85
C GLU A 29 -11.00 -14.94 14.78
N SER A 30 -12.30 -15.18 14.89
CA SER A 30 -13.28 -14.49 14.05
C SER A 30 -13.18 -12.98 14.25
N THR A 31 -13.07 -12.25 13.15
CA THR A 31 -12.87 -10.79 13.20
C THR A 31 -14.13 -10.01 12.90
N ARG A 32 -15.23 -10.68 12.56
CA ARG A 32 -16.54 -10.07 12.34
C ARG A 32 -17.61 -10.80 13.16
N TYR A 33 -18.33 -10.03 13.95
CA TYR A 33 -19.46 -10.47 14.75
C TYR A 33 -20.68 -9.61 14.42
N ARG A 34 -21.74 -10.23 13.91
CA ARG A 34 -23.06 -9.60 13.75
C ARG A 34 -24.06 -10.43 14.53
N TRP A 35 -25.07 -9.76 15.09
CA TRP A 35 -25.98 -10.33 16.10
C TRP A 35 -26.49 -11.73 15.75
N GLU A 36 -27.09 -11.91 14.57
CA GLU A 36 -27.70 -13.18 14.13
C GLU A 36 -26.87 -13.93 13.09
N GLU A 37 -25.70 -13.40 12.71
CA GLU A 37 -24.85 -14.07 11.72
C GLU A 37 -23.75 -14.87 12.42
N LYS A 38 -23.36 -15.99 11.79
CA LYS A 38 -22.20 -16.75 12.24
C LYS A 38 -20.96 -15.84 12.22
N PRO A 39 -20.11 -15.86 13.26
CA PRO A 39 -18.84 -15.15 13.26
C PRO A 39 -17.96 -15.57 12.08
N LEU A 40 -17.27 -14.60 11.47
CA LEU A 40 -16.41 -14.83 10.30
C LEU A 40 -15.00 -14.28 10.53
N LEU A 41 -13.99 -15.06 10.15
CA LEU A 41 -12.61 -14.61 10.00
C LEU A 41 -12.45 -13.92 8.64
N LEU A 42 -12.49 -12.59 8.62
CA LEU A 42 -12.39 -11.78 7.39
C LEU A 42 -11.16 -10.88 7.34
N ASN A 43 -10.63 -10.51 8.51
CA ASN A 43 -9.42 -9.71 8.59
C ASN A 43 -8.25 -10.70 8.72
N LEU A 44 -7.30 -10.63 7.79
CA LEU A 44 -6.14 -11.51 7.76
C LEU A 44 -4.87 -10.66 7.84
N VAL A 45 -3.89 -11.15 8.57
CA VAL A 45 -2.56 -10.54 8.67
C VAL A 45 -1.54 -11.57 8.25
N PHE A 46 -0.74 -11.25 7.24
CA PHE A 46 0.30 -12.11 6.72
C PHE A 46 1.67 -11.49 6.96
N THR A 47 2.59 -12.22 7.58
CA THR A 47 4.00 -11.81 7.65
C THR A 47 4.90 -13.02 7.42
N LYS A 48 6.13 -12.79 6.95
CA LYS A 48 7.20 -13.80 7.05
C LYS A 48 7.42 -14.12 8.53
N LYS A 49 7.66 -15.39 8.89
CA LYS A 49 7.91 -15.85 10.28
C LYS A 49 8.79 -14.84 11.04
N PRO A 50 8.21 -13.90 11.83
CA PRO A 50 9.02 -13.00 12.61
C PRO A 50 9.43 -13.76 13.86
N GLU A 51 10.68 -13.55 14.27
CA GLU A 51 11.19 -14.04 15.55
C GLU A 51 11.48 -12.83 16.43
N PRO A 52 10.78 -12.66 17.57
CA PRO A 52 9.68 -13.50 18.09
C PRO A 52 8.35 -13.36 17.30
N PRO A 53 7.42 -14.33 17.45
CA PRO A 53 6.07 -14.25 16.89
C PRO A 53 5.36 -12.95 17.31
N PRO A 54 4.47 -12.42 16.46
CA PRO A 54 3.79 -11.19 16.78
C PRO A 54 2.75 -11.40 17.87
N ILE A 55 2.62 -10.41 18.76
CA ILE A 55 1.56 -10.40 19.78
C ILE A 55 0.35 -9.72 19.16
N ILE A 56 -0.78 -10.42 19.09
CA ILE A 56 -2.04 -9.89 18.55
C ILE A 56 -3.10 -9.87 19.65
N GLN A 57 -3.72 -8.71 19.84
CA GLN A 57 -4.86 -8.52 20.73
C GLN A 57 -6.12 -8.23 19.92
N TYR A 58 -7.23 -8.82 20.36
CA TYR A 58 -8.55 -8.70 19.75
C TYR A 58 -9.41 -7.79 20.63
N LEU A 59 -9.59 -6.55 20.20
CA LEU A 59 -10.32 -5.53 20.93
C LEU A 59 -11.77 -5.42 20.41
N SER A 60 -12.68 -5.05 21.31
CA SER A 60 -14.09 -4.89 20.98
C SER A 60 -14.28 -3.91 19.81
N PRO A 61 -15.23 -4.17 18.90
CA PRO A 61 -15.54 -3.27 17.80
C PRO A 61 -15.86 -1.85 18.30
N MET A 62 -15.31 -0.84 17.62
CA MET A 62 -15.56 0.55 18.00
C MET A 62 -16.76 1.14 17.24
N GLY A 63 -17.67 1.77 17.98
CA GLY A 63 -18.85 2.44 17.42
C GLY A 63 -19.85 1.46 16.80
N ARG A 64 -20.19 1.66 15.52
CA ARG A 64 -21.11 0.79 14.75
C ARG A 64 -20.40 -0.30 13.94
N SER A 65 -19.08 -0.45 14.11
CA SER A 65 -18.34 -1.53 13.45
C SER A 65 -18.81 -2.87 14.00
N ASN A 66 -18.96 -3.84 13.12
CA ASN A 66 -19.13 -5.26 13.46
C ASN A 66 -17.80 -6.02 13.33
N HIS A 67 -16.71 -5.33 12.99
CA HIS A 67 -15.37 -5.88 12.94
C HIS A 67 -14.60 -5.59 14.24
N VAL A 68 -13.95 -6.63 14.76
CA VAL A 68 -12.99 -6.59 15.86
C VAL A 68 -11.79 -5.75 15.45
N ILE A 69 -11.27 -4.98 16.41
CA ILE A 69 -10.03 -4.23 16.22
C ILE A 69 -8.86 -5.16 16.55
N LEU A 70 -7.92 -5.30 15.62
CA LEU A 70 -6.69 -6.05 15.84
C LEU A 70 -5.58 -5.07 16.22
N GLU A 71 -5.05 -5.21 17.43
CA GLU A 71 -3.83 -4.51 17.86
C GLU A 71 -2.66 -5.49 17.81
N MET A 72 -1.61 -5.16 17.06
CA MET A 72 -0.48 -6.06 16.81
C MET A 72 0.83 -5.40 17.20
N GLN A 73 1.66 -6.12 17.95
CA GLN A 73 3.04 -5.75 18.25
C GLN A 73 3.98 -6.70 17.52
N ILE A 74 4.88 -6.13 16.72
CA ILE A 74 5.92 -6.85 16.00
C ILE A 74 7.26 -6.30 16.47
N GLN A 75 8.17 -7.17 16.88
CA GLN A 75 9.56 -6.78 17.10
C GLN A 75 10.28 -6.77 15.76
N GLU A 76 10.94 -5.65 15.45
CA GLU A 76 11.89 -5.62 14.34
C GLU A 76 13.15 -6.37 14.80
N GLU A 77 13.55 -7.38 14.05
CA GLU A 77 14.86 -8.03 14.21
C GLU A 77 15.96 -6.99 13.97
N ASP A 78 16.98 -6.93 14.85
CA ASP A 78 18.09 -5.97 14.76
C ASP A 78 18.61 -5.93 13.32
N GLY A 79 18.48 -4.74 12.73
CA GLY A 79 18.22 -4.61 11.31
C GLY A 79 19.14 -5.42 10.42
N ILE A 80 18.53 -6.11 9.46
CA ILE A 80 18.97 -5.89 8.08
C ILE A 80 18.70 -4.40 7.82
N SER A 81 19.64 -3.56 8.26
CA SER A 81 19.83 -2.23 7.72
C SER A 81 20.04 -2.47 6.25
N TYR A 82 18.96 -2.41 5.47
CA TYR A 82 19.06 -1.80 4.17
C TYR A 82 19.76 -0.48 4.45
N ARG A 83 21.07 -0.41 4.12
CA ARG A 83 21.73 0.86 3.84
C ARG A 83 21.10 1.40 2.56
N GLU A 84 19.79 1.60 2.58
CA GLU A 84 19.17 2.58 1.76
C GLU A 84 19.47 3.90 2.46
N TYR A 85 20.59 4.48 2.05
CA TYR A 85 20.62 5.93 1.87
C TYR A 85 19.54 6.28 0.82
N SER A 86 18.26 6.10 1.13
CA SER A 86 17.23 6.78 0.41
C SER A 86 17.30 8.22 0.89
N LYS A 87 17.99 9.04 0.10
CA LYS A 87 17.67 10.46 -0.02
C LYS A 87 16.25 10.51 -0.62
N GLY A 88 15.28 10.07 0.16
CA GLY A 88 13.92 9.83 -0.27
C GLY A 88 13.21 11.16 -0.35
N GLU A 89 13.04 11.66 -1.55
CA GLU A 89 12.11 12.72 -1.86
C GLU A 89 10.71 12.25 -1.50
N ARG A 90 10.11 12.84 -0.45
CA ARG A 90 8.71 12.58 -0.09
C ARG A 90 7.83 13.73 -0.54
N LEU A 91 6.64 13.40 -1.03
CA LEU A 91 5.61 14.38 -1.35
C LEU A 91 4.99 14.93 -0.06
N ASN A 92 4.98 16.25 0.09
CA ASN A 92 4.39 16.97 1.21
C ASN A 92 2.96 17.41 0.87
N TYR A 93 2.02 16.49 1.00
CA TYR A 93 0.60 16.79 0.79
C TYR A 93 0.04 17.83 1.78
N ALA A 94 0.65 18.01 2.95
CA ALA A 94 0.23 19.02 3.93
C ALA A 94 0.53 20.46 3.47
N ARG A 95 1.46 20.64 2.52
CA ARG A 95 1.85 21.93 1.96
C ARG A 95 1.38 22.15 0.52
N VAL A 96 0.51 21.28 0.00
CA VAL A 96 0.01 21.44 -1.36
C VAL A 96 -0.92 22.65 -1.44
N ASP A 97 -0.79 23.41 -2.52
CA ASP A 97 -1.76 24.43 -2.90
C ASP A 97 -2.94 23.74 -3.61
N PHE A 98 -3.95 23.36 -2.82
CA PHE A 98 -5.12 22.65 -3.34
C PHE A 98 -5.93 23.49 -4.33
N GLU A 99 -5.88 24.83 -4.25
CA GLU A 99 -6.61 25.69 -5.18
C GLU A 99 -6.01 25.60 -6.58
N LYS A 100 -4.67 25.70 -6.68
CA LYS A 100 -3.97 25.50 -7.97
C LYS A 100 -4.13 24.09 -8.51
N LEU A 101 -4.06 23.09 -7.64
CA LEU A 101 -4.25 21.69 -8.04
C LEU A 101 -5.68 21.46 -8.56
N ARG A 102 -6.69 22.08 -7.94
CA ARG A 102 -8.08 22.03 -8.37
C ARG A 102 -8.29 22.70 -9.73
N ILE A 103 -7.75 23.90 -9.91
CA ILE A 103 -7.80 24.62 -11.20
C ILE A 103 -7.13 23.78 -12.28
N TYR A 104 -5.96 23.21 -12.01
CA TYR A 104 -5.26 22.35 -12.97
C TYR A 104 -6.11 21.16 -13.44
N PHE A 105 -6.78 20.46 -12.53
CA PHE A 105 -7.63 19.34 -12.90
C PHE A 105 -8.95 19.77 -13.56
N ALA A 106 -9.45 20.96 -13.27
CA ALA A 106 -10.64 21.53 -13.90
C ALA A 106 -10.39 21.93 -15.36
N ASP A 107 -9.20 22.44 -15.67
CA ASP A 107 -8.80 22.87 -17.02
C ASP A 107 -8.57 21.70 -17.99
N ILE A 108 -8.50 20.46 -17.49
CA ILE A 108 -8.35 19.28 -18.34
C ILE A 108 -9.69 18.97 -19.00
N GLU A 109 -9.73 18.94 -20.33
CA GLU A 109 -10.88 18.48 -21.10
C GLU A 109 -11.05 16.95 -21.03
N TRP A 110 -11.46 16.45 -19.87
CA TRP A 110 -11.62 15.02 -19.56
C TRP A 110 -12.47 14.29 -20.61
N ARG A 111 -13.53 14.93 -21.08
CA ARG A 111 -14.45 14.34 -22.06
C ARG A 111 -13.74 13.98 -23.36
N ASN A 112 -12.85 14.85 -23.83
CA ASN A 112 -12.13 14.64 -25.09
C ASN A 112 -11.05 13.57 -24.95
N ILE A 113 -10.26 13.62 -23.87
CA ILE A 113 -9.16 12.66 -23.67
C ILE A 113 -9.67 11.25 -23.31
N MET A 114 -10.84 11.14 -22.68
CA MET A 114 -11.47 9.87 -22.33
C MET A 114 -12.37 9.31 -23.44
N TYR A 115 -12.68 10.09 -24.48
CA TYR A 115 -13.61 9.69 -25.52
C TYR A 115 -13.10 8.45 -26.28
N ARG A 116 -14.00 7.49 -26.51
CA ARG A 116 -13.73 6.20 -27.20
C ARG A 116 -12.61 5.34 -26.58
N LYS A 117 -12.12 5.66 -25.38
CA LYS A 117 -11.17 4.81 -24.65
C LYS A 117 -11.90 3.67 -23.91
N ARG A 118 -11.29 2.49 -23.87
CA ARG A 118 -11.73 1.38 -23.00
C ARG A 118 -11.48 1.74 -21.54
N VAL A 119 -12.14 1.04 -20.61
CA VAL A 119 -12.04 1.29 -19.15
C VAL A 119 -10.58 1.35 -18.68
N GLN A 120 -9.75 0.37 -19.08
CA GLN A 120 -8.32 0.38 -18.73
C GLN A 120 -7.61 1.61 -19.27
N GLY A 121 -7.83 1.96 -20.55
CA GLY A 121 -7.21 3.15 -21.14
C GLY A 121 -7.66 4.46 -20.47
N LYS A 122 -8.89 4.54 -19.97
CA LYS A 122 -9.37 5.68 -19.18
C LYS A 122 -8.64 5.76 -17.83
N HIS A 123 -8.50 4.62 -17.16
CA HIS A 123 -7.78 4.51 -15.90
C HIS A 123 -6.31 4.95 -16.06
N ASP A 124 -5.64 4.48 -17.11
CA ASP A 124 -4.23 4.82 -17.37
C ASP A 124 -4.06 6.32 -17.65
N ILE A 125 -4.94 6.92 -18.44
CA ILE A 125 -4.95 8.36 -18.72
C ILE A 125 -5.19 9.17 -17.43
N PHE A 126 -6.14 8.73 -16.60
CA PHE A 126 -6.40 9.36 -15.31
C PHE A 126 -5.16 9.33 -14.42
N PHE A 127 -4.55 8.15 -14.26
CA PHE A 127 -3.35 7.98 -13.43
C PHE A 127 -2.19 8.83 -13.93
N GLN A 128 -2.00 8.90 -15.25
CA GLN A 128 -0.98 9.75 -15.85
C GLN A 128 -1.22 11.22 -15.49
N LYS A 129 -2.42 11.75 -15.74
CA LYS A 129 -2.76 13.15 -15.47
C LYS A 129 -2.71 13.49 -13.98
N TYR A 130 -3.16 12.57 -13.13
CA TYR A 130 -3.04 12.68 -11.69
C TYR A 130 -1.58 12.85 -11.27
N ASN A 131 -0.69 11.94 -11.70
CA ASN A 131 0.73 12.00 -11.37
C ASN A 131 1.43 13.25 -11.91
N GLU A 132 1.05 13.73 -13.11
CA GLU A 132 1.51 15.01 -13.66
C GLU A 132 1.11 16.18 -12.75
N GLY A 133 -0.15 16.22 -12.28
CA GLY A 133 -0.63 17.23 -11.33
C GLY A 133 0.09 17.16 -9.99
N ILE A 134 0.22 15.97 -9.41
CA ILE A 134 0.92 15.76 -8.14
C ILE A 134 2.38 16.21 -8.23
N LYS A 135 3.11 15.81 -9.28
CA LYS A 135 4.51 16.23 -9.48
C LYS A 135 4.66 17.74 -9.64
N LYS A 136 3.67 18.41 -10.22
CA LYS A 136 3.72 19.85 -10.49
C LYS A 136 3.38 20.70 -9.27
N PHE A 137 2.45 20.26 -8.43
CA PHE A 137 1.89 21.10 -7.37
C PHE A 137 2.18 20.63 -5.95
N VAL A 138 2.52 19.36 -5.74
CA VAL A 138 2.84 18.84 -4.40
C VAL A 138 4.33 19.06 -4.13
N PRO A 139 4.69 19.87 -3.12
CA PRO A 139 6.09 20.11 -2.78
C PRO A 139 6.76 18.82 -2.35
N VAL A 140 8.02 18.66 -2.71
CA VAL A 140 8.85 17.55 -2.26
C VAL A 140 9.72 18.02 -1.09
N TYR A 141 9.89 17.19 -0.08
CA TYR A 141 10.84 17.43 0.99
C TYR A 141 11.81 16.25 1.14
N SER A 142 13.05 16.60 1.40
CA SER A 142 14.14 15.65 1.64
C SER A 142 14.14 15.28 3.11
N ILE A 143 14.00 13.99 3.41
CA ILE A 143 14.21 13.49 4.77
C ILE A 143 15.69 13.16 4.93
N GLN A 144 16.40 13.93 5.76
CA GLN A 144 17.70 13.50 6.27
C GLN A 144 17.46 12.68 7.54
N LYS A 145 17.58 11.36 7.44
CA LYS A 145 17.59 10.49 8.61
C LYS A 145 19.00 10.50 9.20
N LYS A 146 19.20 11.17 10.33
CA LYS A 146 20.41 10.96 11.16
C LYS A 146 20.23 9.62 11.86
N ILE A 147 21.12 8.68 11.58
CA ILE A 147 21.17 7.39 12.27
C ILE A 147 22.32 7.49 13.28
N TYR A 148 22.00 7.36 14.57
CA TYR A 148 23.00 7.08 15.59
C TYR A 148 23.24 5.57 15.57
N ALA A 149 24.48 5.17 15.30
CA ALA A 149 24.91 3.79 15.44
C ALA A 149 25.31 3.55 16.90
N TRP A 150 24.81 2.47 17.50
CA TRP A 150 25.40 1.82 18.67
C TRP A 150 25.89 0.45 18.23
#